data_AF-Q46CE7-F1
#
_entry.id   AF-Q46CE7-F1
#
_cell.length_a   1.000
_cell.length_b   1.000
_cell.length_c   1.000
_cell.angle_alpha   90.00
_cell.angle_beta   90.00
_cell.angle_gamma   90.00
#
_symmetry.space_group_name_H-M   'P 1'
#
loop_
_entity.id
_entity.type
_entity.pdbx_description
1 polymer ?
#
loop_
_entity_poly.entity_id
_entity_poly.type
_entity_poly.pdbx_seq_one_letter_code
_entity_poly.pdbx_strand_id
1 'polypeptide(L)'
;MNYPDDDTKNRKLVSHSIVYMILLVGCLYYLHLPEKYANILKVLYLISIIPLIVIIFIPNKSNLTWIKRILIYFIVMVISLFVSNAILSTFELFLNTTMGNTNIDNSRYMLSALIQSEAAIVAIVVTLTLVAVQQTSSSYSTRLIDIFKNRNPDFWILLIIYIGAIIYQLSILTNLNDNAISDGHIFFAYFLGLFSFIALIPYMLNTIDLLKPLTMMMFLSEKITKNNILSIETKDFDFFSGLYNRSSDNIFLNTEDLNVNNKDPVLPIIDIVNSSLMKHDYDTSRDGLLVLRKISFDILKNNDIKDEELEKIFNLFSKHFLSTGKLAIHKSDDECVILVLNWFYEIMMIFIERQKDSEASLALGRIGEIGKIAAEQRNMRMTVVSIRHFQAIIDTSSEINMKYLQRTVAHSLNDIGEISAQYKIRGVYHDILQPLSTIIYRDFVGTYMEEEYEEYSEEEFEEYVEEDKLLDEYFKELDKMPNDLVMLTLRGICRIGQVLYEKNMTDDLEYITTFIKVIINQAPKYGREDALNLASDFLSSSIKWK
;
A
#
# COMPACT_ATOMS: atom_id res chain seq x y z
N MET A 1 12.39 -9.04 0.15
CA MET A 1 11.66 -9.55 -1.03
C MET A 1 11.90 -8.59 -2.19
N ASN A 2 12.81 -8.93 -3.11
CA ASN A 2 12.90 -8.23 -4.40
C ASN A 2 11.73 -8.72 -5.24
N TYR A 3 10.68 -7.91 -5.39
CA TYR A 3 9.68 -8.16 -6.43
C TYR A 3 10.44 -8.24 -7.76
N PRO A 4 10.27 -9.31 -8.55
CA PRO A 4 10.95 -9.41 -9.83
C PRO A 4 10.38 -8.32 -10.74
N ASP A 5 11.22 -7.35 -11.08
CA ASP A 5 10.98 -6.34 -12.11
C ASP A 5 10.91 -6.96 -13.53
N ASP A 6 10.86 -8.29 -13.61
CA ASP A 6 10.75 -9.06 -14.85
C ASP A 6 9.42 -8.84 -15.55
N ASP A 7 8.33 -8.54 -14.84
CA ASP A 7 7.04 -8.31 -15.51
C ASP A 7 7.02 -6.97 -16.28
N THR A 8 7.71 -5.94 -15.78
CA THR A 8 7.86 -4.68 -16.54
C THR A 8 8.81 -4.84 -17.73
N LYS A 9 9.85 -5.66 -17.58
CA LYS A 9 10.83 -5.97 -18.63
C LYS A 9 10.21 -6.84 -19.74
N ASN A 10 9.40 -7.83 -19.38
CA ASN A 10 8.67 -8.69 -20.32
C ASN A 10 7.55 -7.92 -21.03
N ARG A 11 6.80 -7.04 -20.35
CA ARG A 11 5.81 -6.17 -21.02
C ARG A 11 6.46 -5.21 -22.02
N LYS A 12 7.67 -4.69 -21.72
CA LYS A 12 8.46 -3.94 -22.70
C LYS A 12 8.88 -4.82 -23.88
N LEU A 13 9.33 -6.04 -23.65
CA LEU A 13 9.73 -6.94 -24.73
C LEU A 13 8.56 -7.29 -25.68
N VAL A 14 7.39 -7.58 -25.10
CA VAL A 14 6.17 -7.89 -25.85
C VAL A 14 5.69 -6.67 -26.65
N SER A 15 5.71 -5.46 -26.07
CA SER A 15 5.31 -4.26 -26.80
C SER A 15 6.23 -3.97 -27.99
N HIS A 16 7.54 -4.21 -27.87
CA HIS A 16 8.47 -4.07 -28.98
C HIS A 16 8.20 -5.14 -30.06
N SER A 17 7.93 -6.38 -29.67
CA SER A 17 7.65 -7.47 -30.63
C SER A 17 6.38 -7.23 -31.46
N ILE A 18 5.32 -6.68 -30.87
CA ILE A 18 4.07 -6.33 -31.57
C ILE A 18 4.34 -5.19 -32.57
N VAL A 19 5.11 -4.20 -32.16
CA VAL A 19 5.54 -3.10 -33.04
C VAL A 19 6.34 -3.62 -34.24
N TYR A 20 7.30 -4.53 -34.01
CA TYR A 20 8.05 -5.15 -35.09
C TYR A 20 7.18 -6.00 -36.02
N MET A 21 6.19 -6.72 -35.48
CA MET A 21 5.19 -7.46 -36.27
C MET A 21 4.35 -6.52 -37.15
N ILE A 22 3.86 -5.40 -36.61
CA ILE A 22 3.07 -4.42 -37.37
C ILE A 22 3.93 -3.80 -38.48
N LEU A 23 5.18 -3.45 -38.18
CA LEU A 23 6.14 -2.95 -39.18
C LEU A 23 6.44 -4.02 -40.24
N LEU A 24 6.60 -5.29 -39.86
CA LEU A 24 6.85 -6.39 -40.78
C LEU A 24 5.65 -6.62 -41.71
N VAL A 25 4.43 -6.66 -41.17
CA VAL A 25 3.20 -6.82 -41.96
C VAL A 25 2.98 -5.62 -42.89
N GLY A 26 3.26 -4.40 -42.42
CA GLY A 26 3.26 -3.20 -43.26
C GLY A 26 4.27 -3.30 -44.41
N CYS A 27 5.50 -3.77 -44.14
CA CYS A 27 6.54 -4.00 -45.14
C CYS A 27 6.20 -5.13 -46.12
N LEU A 28 5.55 -6.20 -45.67
CA LEU A 28 5.15 -7.32 -46.54
C LEU A 28 4.00 -6.94 -47.46
N TYR A 29 3.01 -6.20 -46.96
CA TYR A 29 1.93 -5.66 -47.80
C TYR A 29 2.43 -4.59 -48.77
N TYR A 30 3.41 -3.79 -48.36
CA TYR A 30 4.13 -2.83 -49.21
C TYR A 30 4.75 -3.47 -50.46
N LEU A 31 5.18 -4.74 -50.38
CA LEU A 31 5.71 -5.48 -51.53
C LEU A 31 4.66 -5.92 -52.56
N HIS A 32 3.36 -5.74 -52.28
CA HIS A 32 2.26 -6.20 -53.14
C HIS A 32 1.38 -5.07 -53.71
N LEU A 33 1.71 -3.80 -53.45
CA LEU A 33 0.91 -2.67 -53.93
C LEU A 33 1.28 -2.26 -55.38
N PRO A 34 0.29 -1.98 -56.26
CA PRO A 34 0.52 -1.50 -57.62
C PRO A 34 1.20 -0.12 -57.65
N GLU A 35 2.11 0.09 -58.63
CA GLU A 35 3.03 1.23 -58.71
C GLU A 35 2.36 2.62 -58.60
N LYS A 36 1.11 2.75 -59.03
CA LYS A 36 0.37 4.02 -59.07
C LYS A 36 0.16 4.66 -57.69
N TYR A 37 0.10 3.87 -56.62
CA TYR A 37 -0.15 4.34 -55.24
C TYR A 37 1.08 4.26 -54.34
N ALA A 38 2.16 3.63 -54.80
CA ALA A 38 3.33 3.29 -53.99
C ALA A 38 3.99 4.53 -53.38
N ASN A 39 4.08 5.65 -54.08
CA ASN A 39 4.81 6.84 -53.60
C ASN A 39 4.08 7.61 -52.48
N ILE A 40 2.75 7.72 -52.54
CA ILE A 40 1.97 8.40 -51.49
C ILE A 40 1.92 7.54 -50.22
N LEU A 41 1.73 6.22 -50.38
CA LEU A 41 1.79 5.27 -49.25
C LEU A 41 3.17 5.21 -48.60
N LYS A 42 4.28 5.35 -49.34
CA LYS A 42 5.63 5.48 -48.78
C LYS A 42 5.76 6.64 -47.81
N VAL A 43 5.27 7.81 -48.23
CA VAL A 43 5.35 9.03 -47.41
C VAL A 43 4.48 8.89 -46.15
N LEU A 44 3.26 8.37 -46.28
CA LEU A 44 2.37 8.14 -45.14
C LEU A 44 2.93 7.12 -44.15
N TYR A 45 3.54 6.03 -44.65
CA TYR A 45 4.19 5.03 -43.81
C TYR A 45 5.38 5.62 -43.05
N LEU A 46 6.25 6.39 -43.72
CA LEU A 46 7.38 7.07 -43.07
C LEU A 46 6.93 8.07 -42.01
N ILE A 47 5.85 8.82 -42.27
CA ILE A 47 5.25 9.74 -41.31
C ILE A 47 4.70 8.98 -40.09
N SER A 48 4.17 7.77 -40.27
CA SER A 48 3.63 6.96 -39.16
C SER A 48 4.68 6.36 -38.22
N ILE A 49 5.91 6.18 -38.71
CA ILE A 49 7.04 5.66 -37.91
C ILE A 49 7.54 6.70 -36.90
N ILE A 50 7.45 7.99 -37.23
CA ILE A 50 7.94 9.10 -36.38
C ILE A 50 7.23 9.12 -35.01
N PRO A 51 5.88 9.13 -34.92
CA PRO A 51 5.14 9.00 -33.65
C PRO A 51 5.55 7.80 -32.81
N LEU A 52 5.81 6.66 -33.45
CA LEU A 52 6.14 5.41 -32.79
C LEU A 52 7.54 5.46 -32.17
N ILE A 53 8.52 6.03 -32.87
CA ILE A 53 9.84 6.34 -32.31
C ILE A 53 9.69 7.32 -31.14
N VAL A 54 8.89 8.36 -31.29
CA VAL A 54 8.66 9.35 -30.23
C VAL A 54 8.03 8.71 -28.98
N ILE A 55 7.08 7.78 -29.11
CA ILE A 55 6.50 7.04 -27.98
C ILE A 55 7.57 6.25 -27.21
N ILE A 56 8.49 5.59 -27.93
CA ILE A 56 9.54 4.76 -27.33
C ILE A 56 10.52 5.60 -26.50
N PHE A 57 10.86 6.80 -26.96
CA PHE A 57 11.85 7.66 -26.31
C PHE A 57 11.28 8.65 -25.28
N ILE A 58 9.96 8.80 -25.19
CA ILE A 58 9.35 9.75 -24.24
C ILE A 58 9.39 9.19 -22.79
N PRO A 59 10.03 9.90 -21.84
CA PRO A 59 10.05 9.49 -20.44
C PRO A 59 8.65 9.53 -19.81
N ASN A 60 8.41 8.61 -18.88
CA ASN A 60 7.10 8.41 -18.24
C ASN A 60 6.81 9.46 -17.15
N LYS A 61 6.59 10.71 -17.55
CA LYS A 61 6.10 11.78 -16.66
C LYS A 61 4.60 12.04 -16.89
N SER A 62 3.89 12.46 -15.84
CA SER A 62 2.43 12.67 -15.82
C SER A 62 1.91 13.54 -16.97
N ASN A 63 2.55 14.67 -17.27
CA ASN A 63 2.15 15.57 -18.37
C ASN A 63 2.35 14.97 -19.76
N LEU A 64 3.15 13.91 -19.90
CA LEU A 64 3.37 13.22 -21.17
C LEU A 64 2.38 12.07 -21.41
N THR A 65 1.49 11.78 -20.46
CA THR A 65 0.44 10.76 -20.65
C THR A 65 -0.51 11.13 -21.80
N TRP A 66 -0.98 12.38 -21.86
CA TRP A 66 -1.81 12.90 -22.95
C TRP A 66 -1.14 12.73 -24.32
N ILE A 67 0.13 13.12 -24.43
CA ILE A 67 0.90 13.01 -25.68
C ILE A 67 1.02 11.54 -26.11
N LYS A 68 1.40 10.64 -25.18
CA LYS A 68 1.48 9.20 -25.47
C LYS A 68 0.15 8.65 -25.99
N ARG A 69 -0.97 9.03 -25.38
CA ARG A 69 -2.30 8.57 -25.82
C ARG A 69 -2.67 9.12 -27.18
N ILE A 70 -2.49 10.42 -27.42
CA ILE A 70 -2.70 11.02 -28.75
C ILE A 70 -1.90 10.29 -29.83
N LEU A 71 -0.63 9.94 -29.55
CA LEU A 71 0.20 9.20 -30.49
C LEU A 71 -0.31 7.77 -30.73
N ILE A 72 -0.85 7.09 -29.72
CA ILE A 72 -1.51 5.77 -29.89
C ILE A 72 -2.70 5.89 -30.84
N TYR A 73 -3.59 6.87 -30.63
CA TYR A 73 -4.74 7.08 -31.52
C TYR A 73 -4.31 7.49 -32.93
N PHE A 74 -3.22 8.24 -33.08
CA PHE A 74 -2.65 8.54 -34.38
C PHE A 74 -2.16 7.28 -35.11
N ILE A 75 -1.50 6.35 -34.40
CA ILE A 75 -1.10 5.06 -34.97
C ILE A 75 -2.35 4.28 -35.41
N VAL A 76 -3.39 4.22 -34.58
CA VAL A 76 -4.66 3.58 -34.92
C VAL A 76 -5.30 4.22 -36.16
N MET A 77 -5.21 5.53 -36.31
CA MET A 77 -5.68 6.25 -37.50
C MET A 77 -4.94 5.81 -38.77
N VAL A 78 -3.61 5.69 -38.71
CA VAL A 78 -2.81 5.20 -39.84
C VAL A 78 -3.17 3.75 -40.18
N ILE A 79 -3.32 2.88 -39.17
CA ILE A 79 -3.73 1.49 -39.37
C ILE A 79 -5.11 1.43 -40.02
N SER A 80 -6.07 2.21 -39.54
CA SER A 80 -7.41 2.30 -40.14
C SER A 80 -7.34 2.76 -41.60
N LEU A 81 -6.46 3.71 -41.92
CA LEU A 81 -6.31 4.24 -43.28
C LEU A 81 -5.78 3.17 -44.22
N PHE A 82 -4.82 2.39 -43.73
CA PHE A 82 -4.28 1.25 -44.45
C PHE A 82 -5.33 0.15 -44.68
N VAL A 83 -6.07 -0.22 -43.63
CA VAL A 83 -7.16 -1.21 -43.71
C VAL A 83 -8.25 -0.73 -44.68
N SER A 84 -8.66 0.53 -44.60
CA SER A 84 -9.66 1.12 -45.50
C SER A 84 -9.19 1.09 -46.95
N ASN A 85 -7.93 1.43 -47.20
CA ASN A 85 -7.35 1.35 -48.55
C ASN A 85 -7.25 -0.08 -49.06
N ALA A 86 -6.97 -1.07 -48.19
CA ALA A 86 -6.95 -2.48 -48.56
C ALA A 86 -8.36 -3.00 -48.91
N ILE A 87 -9.37 -2.59 -48.13
CA ILE A 87 -10.77 -2.90 -48.42
C ILE A 87 -11.18 -2.24 -49.74
N LEU A 88 -10.81 -0.98 -49.96
CA LEU A 88 -11.08 -0.32 -51.23
C LEU A 88 -10.37 -0.97 -52.41
N SER A 89 -9.10 -1.31 -52.32
CA SER A 89 -8.37 -1.87 -53.47
C SER A 89 -8.93 -3.23 -53.87
N THR A 90 -9.32 -4.05 -52.89
CA THR A 90 -10.02 -5.31 -53.13
C THR A 90 -11.43 -5.09 -53.70
N PHE A 91 -12.14 -4.07 -53.20
CA PHE A 91 -13.48 -3.73 -53.67
C PHE A 91 -13.49 -3.06 -55.05
N GLU A 92 -12.51 -2.22 -55.39
CA GLU A 92 -12.33 -1.58 -56.70
C GLU A 92 -11.96 -2.63 -57.75
N LEU A 93 -11.10 -3.60 -57.41
CA LEU A 93 -10.78 -4.72 -58.29
C LEU A 93 -12.01 -5.58 -58.59
N PHE A 94 -12.90 -5.74 -57.59
CA PHE A 94 -14.18 -6.43 -57.72
C PHE A 94 -15.27 -5.61 -58.45
N LEU A 95 -15.32 -4.28 -58.22
CA LEU A 95 -16.32 -3.40 -58.82
C LEU A 95 -15.99 -3.02 -60.27
N ASN A 96 -14.73 -2.75 -60.61
CA ASN A 96 -14.32 -2.48 -62.00
C ASN A 96 -14.59 -3.66 -62.92
N THR A 97 -14.72 -4.88 -62.37
CA THR A 97 -15.12 -6.07 -63.14
C THR A 97 -16.64 -6.28 -63.19
N THR A 98 -17.44 -5.65 -62.32
CA THR A 98 -18.84 -6.08 -62.12
C THR A 98 -19.90 -4.97 -62.11
N MET A 99 -19.66 -3.75 -61.59
CA MET A 99 -20.70 -2.71 -61.50
C MET A 99 -20.15 -1.27 -61.56
N GLY A 100 -20.60 -0.50 -62.56
CA GLY A 100 -20.28 0.91 -62.73
C GLY A 100 -21.11 1.85 -61.84
N ASN A 101 -20.46 2.93 -61.39
CA ASN A 101 -20.95 4.08 -60.63
C ASN A 101 -21.60 3.83 -59.26
N THR A 102 -21.02 4.44 -58.23
CA THR A 102 -21.57 4.57 -56.88
C THR A 102 -22.92 5.28 -56.93
N ASN A 103 -24.00 4.56 -56.62
CA ASN A 103 -25.34 5.15 -56.52
C ASN A 103 -25.42 6.06 -55.28
N ILE A 104 -25.73 7.34 -55.49
CA ILE A 104 -25.87 8.39 -54.46
C ILE A 104 -26.82 7.94 -53.33
N ASP A 105 -27.89 7.23 -53.66
CA ASP A 105 -28.85 6.74 -52.68
C ASP A 105 -28.21 5.75 -51.71
N ASN A 106 -27.40 4.80 -52.22
CA ASN A 106 -26.67 3.85 -51.38
C ASN A 106 -25.69 4.56 -50.45
N SER A 107 -24.99 5.59 -50.97
CA SER A 107 -24.07 6.38 -50.15
C SER A 107 -24.78 7.15 -49.04
N ARG A 108 -25.94 7.74 -49.33
CA ARG A 108 -26.80 8.41 -48.35
C ARG A 108 -27.27 7.44 -47.28
N TYR A 109 -27.74 6.25 -47.65
CA TYR A 109 -28.18 5.23 -46.70
C TYR A 109 -27.03 4.77 -45.81
N MET A 110 -25.86 4.47 -46.39
CA MET A 110 -24.70 3.99 -45.62
C MET A 110 -24.16 5.06 -44.68
N LEU A 111 -24.09 6.32 -45.12
CA LEU A 111 -23.64 7.43 -44.28
C LEU A 111 -24.61 7.71 -43.14
N SER A 112 -25.92 7.63 -43.40
CA SER A 112 -26.95 7.77 -42.35
C SER A 112 -26.85 6.65 -41.31
N ALA A 113 -26.67 5.40 -41.77
CA ALA A 113 -26.49 4.26 -40.88
C ALA A 113 -25.20 4.39 -40.04
N LEU A 114 -24.12 4.88 -40.64
CA LEU A 114 -22.85 5.11 -39.96
C LEU A 114 -23.00 6.15 -38.84
N ILE A 115 -23.56 7.32 -39.14
CA ILE A 115 -23.83 8.38 -38.14
C ILE A 115 -24.67 7.83 -36.98
N GLN A 116 -25.73 7.07 -37.28
CA GLN A 116 -26.59 6.46 -36.25
C GLN A 116 -25.82 5.47 -35.38
N SER A 117 -24.98 4.63 -35.98
CA SER A 117 -24.16 3.67 -35.25
C SER A 117 -23.09 4.34 -34.38
N GLU A 118 -22.46 5.40 -34.86
CA GLU A 118 -21.49 6.19 -34.09
C GLU A 118 -22.16 6.87 -32.89
N ALA A 119 -23.33 7.50 -33.10
CA ALA A 119 -24.09 8.11 -32.02
C ALA A 119 -24.52 7.08 -30.95
N ALA A 120 -24.94 5.89 -31.38
CA ALA A 120 -25.29 4.80 -30.47
C ALA A 120 -24.09 4.32 -29.65
N ILE A 121 -22.92 4.15 -30.28
CA ILE A 121 -21.69 3.76 -29.58
C ILE A 121 -21.25 4.83 -28.59
N VAL A 122 -21.29 6.12 -28.95
CA VAL A 122 -20.97 7.20 -28.00
C VAL A 122 -21.88 7.15 -26.79
N ALA A 123 -23.18 6.96 -26.98
CA ALA A 123 -24.12 6.82 -25.87
C ALA A 123 -23.76 5.62 -24.96
N ILE A 124 -23.40 4.48 -25.54
CA ILE A 124 -22.94 3.29 -24.79
C ILE A 124 -21.64 3.59 -24.03
N VAL A 125 -20.66 4.23 -24.66
CA VAL A 125 -19.38 4.56 -24.01
C VAL A 125 -19.57 5.53 -22.84
N VAL A 126 -20.38 6.57 -23.03
CA VAL A 126 -20.68 7.54 -21.96
C VAL A 126 -21.38 6.86 -20.80
N THR A 127 -22.37 6.00 -21.06
CA THR A 127 -23.10 5.26 -20.01
C THR A 127 -22.21 4.25 -19.29
N LEU A 128 -21.41 3.46 -20.00
CA LEU A 128 -20.45 2.53 -19.39
C LEU A 128 -19.38 3.25 -18.56
N THR A 129 -18.88 4.40 -19.03
CA THR A 129 -17.92 5.21 -18.26
C THR A 129 -18.57 5.73 -16.98
N LEU A 130 -19.81 6.20 -17.05
CA LEU A 130 -20.54 6.68 -15.87
C LEU A 130 -20.76 5.55 -14.86
N VAL A 131 -21.18 4.36 -15.33
CA VAL A 131 -21.35 3.17 -14.48
C VAL A 131 -20.03 2.73 -13.85
N ALA A 132 -18.93 2.72 -14.62
CA ALA A 132 -17.59 2.43 -14.11
C ALA A 132 -17.21 3.39 -12.98
N VAL A 133 -17.39 4.71 -13.19
CA VAL A 133 -17.12 5.73 -12.17
C VAL A 133 -17.99 5.54 -10.94
N GLN A 134 -19.28 5.23 -11.11
CA GLN A 134 -20.21 4.96 -10.00
C GLN A 134 -19.84 3.70 -9.23
N GLN A 135 -19.48 2.61 -9.92
CA GLN A 135 -19.09 1.36 -9.29
C GLN A 135 -17.78 1.52 -8.51
N THR A 136 -16.80 2.22 -9.06
CA THR A 136 -15.54 2.49 -8.38
C THR A 136 -15.73 3.44 -7.18
N SER A 137 -16.54 4.48 -7.32
CA SER A 137 -16.78 5.44 -6.23
C SER A 137 -17.57 4.82 -5.07
N SER A 138 -18.54 3.96 -5.37
CA SER A 138 -19.31 3.22 -4.36
C SER A 138 -18.53 2.04 -3.76
N SER A 139 -17.61 1.44 -4.51
CA SER A 139 -16.84 0.30 -4.02
C SER A 139 -15.71 0.68 -3.09
N TYR A 140 -15.14 1.88 -3.27
CA TYR A 140 -13.92 2.27 -2.58
C TYR A 140 -13.99 3.68 -1.97
N SER A 141 -14.18 4.74 -2.77
CA SER A 141 -14.26 6.13 -2.27
C SER A 141 -14.70 7.12 -3.34
N THR A 142 -15.43 8.17 -2.96
CA THR A 142 -15.83 9.28 -3.85
C THR A 142 -14.63 10.09 -4.38
N ARG A 143 -13.51 10.08 -3.65
CA ARG A 143 -12.25 10.75 -4.03
C ARG A 143 -11.63 10.21 -5.33
N LEU A 144 -12.06 9.01 -5.74
CA LEU A 144 -11.58 8.32 -6.92
C LEU A 144 -12.12 8.90 -8.23
N ILE A 145 -13.20 9.68 -8.17
CA ILE A 145 -13.82 10.31 -9.35
C ILE A 145 -12.82 11.25 -10.05
N ASP A 146 -12.00 11.97 -9.27
CA ASP A 146 -10.99 12.89 -9.82
C ASP A 146 -9.91 12.19 -10.64
N ILE A 147 -9.69 10.89 -10.41
CA ILE A 147 -8.75 10.10 -11.22
C ILE A 147 -9.32 9.87 -12.61
N PHE A 148 -10.59 9.46 -12.71
CA PHE A 148 -11.24 9.26 -14.00
C PHE A 148 -11.32 10.56 -14.80
N LYS A 149 -11.58 11.69 -14.13
CA LYS A 149 -11.64 13.00 -14.79
C LYS A 149 -10.28 13.46 -15.34
N ASN A 150 -9.22 13.37 -14.53
CA ASN A 150 -7.95 14.03 -14.85
C ASN A 150 -6.91 13.11 -15.49
N ARG A 151 -7.01 11.78 -15.31
CA ARG A 151 -5.98 10.82 -15.73
C ARG A 151 -6.40 9.86 -16.83
N ASN A 152 -7.67 9.86 -17.25
CA ASN A 152 -8.13 9.07 -18.39
C ASN A 152 -8.41 9.98 -19.62
N PRO A 153 -7.38 10.40 -20.37
CA PRO A 153 -7.56 11.20 -21.58
C PRO A 153 -8.23 10.40 -22.70
N ASP A 154 -8.20 9.07 -22.66
CA ASP A 154 -8.74 8.20 -23.71
C ASP A 154 -10.25 8.43 -23.91
N PHE A 155 -11.01 8.66 -22.83
CA PHE A 155 -12.43 9.01 -22.91
C PHE A 155 -12.66 10.31 -23.71
N TRP A 156 -11.92 11.38 -23.40
CA TRP A 156 -12.06 12.67 -24.06
C TRP A 156 -11.58 12.63 -25.51
N ILE A 157 -10.47 11.95 -25.79
CA ILE A 157 -9.96 11.77 -27.15
C ILE A 157 -10.98 11.03 -28.00
N LEU A 158 -11.53 9.91 -27.48
CA LEU A 158 -12.56 9.15 -28.20
C LEU A 158 -13.81 10.00 -28.44
N LEU A 159 -14.28 10.76 -27.44
CA LEU A 159 -15.45 11.62 -27.58
C LEU A 159 -15.25 12.68 -28.69
N ILE A 160 -14.08 13.32 -28.74
CA ILE A 160 -13.73 14.31 -29.78
C ILE A 160 -13.67 13.65 -31.16
N ILE A 161 -13.07 12.46 -31.27
CA ILE A 161 -12.99 11.70 -32.54
C ILE A 161 -14.40 11.44 -33.07
N TYR A 162 -15.29 10.90 -32.24
CA TYR A 162 -16.65 10.56 -32.66
C TYR A 162 -17.50 11.79 -32.96
N ILE A 163 -17.46 12.84 -32.13
CA ILE A 163 -18.18 14.09 -32.42
C ILE A 163 -17.69 14.70 -33.73
N GLY A 164 -16.37 14.70 -33.96
CA GLY A 164 -15.78 15.17 -35.21
C GLY A 164 -16.21 14.34 -36.42
N ALA A 165 -16.22 13.01 -36.29
CA ALA A 165 -16.67 12.09 -37.34
C ALA A 165 -18.15 12.31 -37.68
N ILE A 166 -19.03 12.38 -36.67
CA ILE A 166 -20.47 12.64 -36.85
C ILE A 166 -20.71 13.98 -37.56
N ILE A 167 -20.06 15.06 -37.10
CA ILE A 167 -20.19 16.39 -37.73
C ILE A 167 -19.73 16.36 -39.19
N TYR A 168 -18.61 15.70 -39.47
CA TYR A 168 -18.09 15.58 -40.83
C TYR A 168 -19.05 14.78 -41.72
N GLN A 169 -19.50 13.61 -41.25
CA GLN A 169 -20.43 12.76 -41.97
C GLN A 169 -21.77 13.45 -42.23
N LEU A 170 -22.31 14.20 -41.25
CA LEU A 170 -23.52 15.02 -41.44
C LEU A 170 -23.31 16.11 -42.51
N SER A 171 -22.15 16.78 -42.50
CA SER A 171 -21.82 17.81 -43.50
C SER A 171 -21.75 17.23 -44.92
N ILE A 172 -21.20 16.02 -45.08
CA ILE A 172 -21.22 15.32 -46.37
C ILE A 172 -22.66 14.93 -46.73
N LEU A 173 -23.43 14.41 -45.77
CA LEU A 173 -24.80 13.97 -45.98
C LEU A 173 -25.71 15.10 -46.49
N THR A 174 -25.58 16.30 -45.95
CA THR A 174 -26.38 17.47 -46.34
C THR A 174 -26.05 17.96 -47.74
N ASN A 175 -24.79 17.83 -48.16
CA ASN A 175 -24.30 18.39 -49.42
C ASN A 175 -24.38 17.38 -50.59
N LEU A 176 -24.77 16.12 -50.36
CA LEU A 176 -24.82 15.04 -51.37
C LEU A 176 -25.73 15.31 -52.59
N ASN A 177 -26.68 16.26 -52.49
CA ASN A 177 -27.58 16.60 -53.59
C ASN A 177 -26.96 17.56 -54.62
N ASP A 178 -25.95 18.32 -54.21
CA ASP A 178 -25.25 19.21 -55.10
C ASP A 178 -24.16 18.37 -55.78
N ASN A 179 -24.20 18.25 -57.11
CA ASN A 179 -23.25 17.47 -57.94
C ASN A 179 -21.76 17.92 -57.81
N ALA A 180 -21.41 18.66 -56.76
CA ALA A 180 -20.11 19.23 -56.44
C ALA A 180 -19.27 18.37 -55.47
N ILE A 181 -19.84 17.36 -54.79
CA ILE A 181 -19.04 16.50 -53.90
C ILE A 181 -18.29 15.45 -54.69
N SER A 182 -16.96 15.40 -54.50
CA SER A 182 -16.12 14.32 -55.01
C SER A 182 -16.32 13.01 -54.23
N ASP A 183 -16.27 11.86 -54.92
CA ASP A 183 -16.31 10.53 -54.30
C ASP A 183 -15.27 10.35 -53.18
N GLY A 184 -14.15 11.10 -53.24
CA GLY A 184 -13.12 11.11 -52.22
C GLY A 184 -13.61 11.57 -50.84
N HIS A 185 -14.57 12.50 -50.76
CA HIS A 185 -15.16 12.92 -49.49
C HIS A 185 -16.05 11.84 -48.87
N ILE A 186 -16.81 11.14 -49.69
CA ILE A 186 -17.64 10.00 -49.25
C ILE A 186 -16.74 8.89 -48.74
N PHE A 187 -15.65 8.58 -49.46
CA PHE A 187 -14.68 7.62 -49.00
C PHE A 187 -14.02 8.02 -47.68
N PHE A 188 -13.59 9.28 -47.56
CA PHE A 188 -12.97 9.77 -46.33
C PHE A 188 -13.96 9.72 -45.14
N ALA A 189 -15.25 9.96 -45.38
CA ALA A 189 -16.28 9.78 -44.37
C ALA A 189 -16.39 8.32 -43.88
N TYR A 190 -16.34 7.34 -44.80
CA TYR A 190 -16.31 5.92 -44.42
C TYR A 190 -15.03 5.52 -43.69
N PHE A 191 -13.88 6.05 -44.12
CA PHE A 191 -12.62 5.87 -43.42
C PHE A 191 -12.70 6.41 -41.98
N LEU A 192 -13.25 7.60 -41.78
CA LEU A 192 -13.45 8.17 -40.44
C LEU A 192 -14.34 7.26 -39.59
N GLY A 193 -15.40 6.68 -40.16
CA GLY A 193 -16.23 5.68 -39.48
C GLY A 193 -15.45 4.45 -39.03
N LEU A 194 -14.68 3.85 -39.95
CA LEU A 194 -13.83 2.71 -39.62
C LEU A 194 -12.81 3.05 -38.53
N PHE A 195 -12.20 4.24 -38.63
CA PHE A 195 -11.27 4.74 -37.62
C PHE A 195 -11.96 4.88 -36.25
N SER A 196 -13.15 5.47 -36.17
CA SER A 196 -13.94 5.58 -34.95
C SER A 196 -14.17 4.21 -34.29
N PHE A 197 -14.57 3.20 -35.07
CA PHE A 197 -14.77 1.84 -34.55
C PHE A 197 -13.49 1.21 -34.02
N ILE A 198 -12.37 1.30 -34.75
CA ILE A 198 -11.10 0.72 -34.30
C ILE A 198 -10.56 1.48 -33.08
N ALA A 199 -10.77 2.80 -32.99
CA ALA A 199 -10.39 3.62 -31.85
C ALA A 199 -11.08 3.22 -30.53
N LEU A 200 -12.20 2.49 -30.59
CA LEU A 200 -12.86 1.93 -29.41
C LEU A 200 -12.01 0.87 -28.69
N ILE A 201 -11.22 0.09 -29.43
CA ILE A 201 -10.41 -1.01 -28.86
C ILE A 201 -9.39 -0.51 -27.82
N PRO A 202 -8.50 0.46 -28.11
CA PRO A 202 -7.54 0.94 -27.12
C PRO A 202 -8.23 1.60 -25.92
N TYR A 203 -9.38 2.28 -26.14
CA TYR A 203 -10.17 2.85 -25.06
C TYR A 203 -10.72 1.76 -24.11
N MET A 204 -11.31 0.69 -24.64
CA MET A 204 -11.86 -0.40 -23.81
C MET A 204 -10.78 -1.10 -23.01
N LEU A 205 -9.65 -1.45 -23.66
CA LEU A 205 -8.51 -2.08 -22.97
C LEU A 205 -8.00 -1.21 -21.83
N ASN A 206 -7.84 0.10 -22.08
CA ASN A 206 -7.38 1.03 -21.05
C ASN A 206 -8.40 1.19 -19.90
N THR A 207 -9.69 1.21 -20.22
CA THR A 207 -10.75 1.31 -19.21
C THR A 207 -10.79 0.08 -18.33
N ILE A 208 -10.67 -1.13 -18.91
CA ILE A 208 -10.57 -2.38 -18.15
C ILE A 208 -9.34 -2.37 -17.24
N ASP A 209 -8.19 -1.89 -17.73
CA ASP A 209 -6.98 -1.80 -16.91
C ASP A 209 -7.10 -0.76 -15.79
N LEU A 210 -7.81 0.35 -16.02
CA LEU A 210 -8.09 1.37 -15.02
C LEU A 210 -9.04 0.89 -13.91
N LEU A 211 -9.95 -0.03 -14.24
CA LEU A 211 -10.86 -0.66 -13.29
C LEU A 211 -10.15 -1.63 -12.33
N LYS A 212 -8.92 -2.07 -12.65
CA LYS A 212 -8.13 -2.91 -11.73
C LYS A 212 -7.72 -2.09 -10.51
N PRO A 213 -8.00 -2.56 -9.27
CA PRO A 213 -7.68 -1.82 -8.05
C PRO A 213 -6.21 -1.46 -7.94
N LEU A 214 -5.31 -2.39 -8.30
CA LEU A 214 -3.87 -2.16 -8.28
C LEU A 214 -3.45 -0.99 -9.18
N THR A 215 -3.96 -0.93 -10.42
CA THR A 215 -3.68 0.16 -11.35
C THR A 215 -4.12 1.50 -10.76
N MET A 216 -5.31 1.52 -10.15
CA MET A 216 -5.85 2.71 -9.50
C MET A 216 -5.00 3.15 -8.29
N MET A 217 -4.57 2.21 -7.46
CA MET A 217 -3.69 2.48 -6.32
C MET A 217 -2.34 3.01 -6.77
N MET A 218 -1.78 2.48 -7.86
CA MET A 218 -0.53 3.00 -8.47
C MET A 218 -0.70 4.44 -8.98
N PHE A 219 -1.86 4.81 -9.54
CA PHE A 219 -2.12 6.18 -9.95
C PHE A 219 -2.31 7.14 -8.78
N LEU A 220 -2.97 6.69 -7.70
CA LEU A 220 -3.08 7.47 -6.46
C LEU A 220 -1.71 7.68 -5.81
N SER A 221 -0.91 6.63 -5.81
CA SER A 221 0.44 6.57 -5.30
C SER A 221 1.34 7.67 -5.88
N GLU A 222 1.20 8.01 -7.15
CA GLU A 222 1.95 9.11 -7.78
C GLU A 222 1.72 10.47 -7.11
N LYS A 223 0.58 10.67 -6.42
CA LYS A 223 0.28 11.91 -5.68
C LYS A 223 0.88 11.91 -4.28
N ILE A 224 1.32 10.76 -3.76
CA ILE A 224 1.94 10.66 -2.43
C ILE A 224 3.41 11.03 -2.58
N THR A 225 3.69 12.32 -2.46
CA THR A 225 5.05 12.88 -2.51
C THR A 225 5.35 13.62 -1.22
N LYS A 226 6.63 13.76 -0.88
CA LYS A 226 7.11 14.58 0.25
C LYS A 226 6.41 15.95 0.27
N ASN A 227 6.41 16.66 -0.86
CA ASN A 227 5.86 18.01 -0.93
C ASN A 227 4.34 18.05 -0.71
N ASN A 228 3.61 17.07 -1.25
CA ASN A 228 2.16 17.01 -1.06
C ASN A 228 1.79 16.68 0.39
N ILE A 229 2.54 15.80 1.05
CA ILE A 229 2.36 15.48 2.47
C ILE A 229 2.65 16.71 3.34
N LEU A 230 3.76 17.40 3.09
CA LEU A 230 4.16 18.58 3.86
C LEU A 230 3.27 19.80 3.62
N SER A 231 2.50 19.83 2.52
CA SER A 231 1.53 20.88 2.24
C SER A 231 0.25 20.78 3.08
N ILE A 232 0.05 19.67 3.82
CA ILE A 232 -1.04 19.54 4.77
C ILE A 232 -0.76 20.50 5.94
N GLU A 233 -1.68 21.43 6.21
CA GLU A 233 -1.49 22.47 7.22
C GLU A 233 -1.32 21.86 8.61
N THR A 234 -0.42 22.41 9.42
CA THR A 234 -0.13 21.89 10.78
C THR A 234 -1.34 21.89 11.70
N LYS A 235 -2.30 22.80 11.50
CA LYS A 235 -3.56 22.81 12.25
C LYS A 235 -4.40 21.55 12.02
N ASP A 236 -4.36 21.00 10.80
CA ASP A 236 -5.02 19.74 10.49
C ASP A 236 -4.31 18.59 11.23
N PHE A 237 -2.98 18.66 11.32
CA PHE A 237 -2.15 17.66 11.99
C PHE A 237 -2.33 17.65 13.53
N ASP A 238 -2.35 18.81 14.18
CA ASP A 238 -2.56 18.95 15.63
C ASP A 238 -3.99 18.53 16.03
N PHE A 239 -4.97 18.76 15.16
CA PHE A 239 -6.32 18.23 15.34
C PHE A 239 -6.30 16.69 15.32
N PHE A 240 -5.56 16.09 14.38
CA PHE A 240 -5.45 14.63 14.28
C PHE A 240 -4.66 13.99 15.42
N SER A 241 -3.62 14.64 15.93
CA SER A 241 -2.86 14.13 17.09
C SER A 241 -3.66 14.27 18.39
N GLY A 242 -4.47 15.34 18.52
CA GLY A 242 -5.37 15.57 19.65
C GLY A 242 -6.49 14.52 19.78
N LEU A 243 -6.97 13.95 18.67
CA LEU A 243 -7.94 12.85 18.69
C LEU A 243 -7.36 11.54 19.23
N TYR A 244 -6.05 11.34 19.12
CA TYR A 244 -5.39 10.10 19.49
C TYR A 244 -5.11 9.99 21.01
N ASN A 245 -4.96 11.12 21.70
CA ASN A 245 -4.77 11.14 23.15
C ASN A 245 -6.09 11.02 23.94
N ARG A 246 -7.25 10.93 23.27
CA ARG A 246 -8.54 10.64 23.91
C ARG A 246 -8.82 9.13 23.83
N SER A 247 -8.93 8.52 25.01
CA SER A 247 -9.24 7.10 25.19
C SER A 247 -10.46 6.65 24.37
N SER A 248 -10.38 5.40 23.92
CA SER A 248 -11.10 4.76 22.80
C SER A 248 -12.63 4.62 22.93
N ASP A 249 -13.31 5.29 23.87
CA ASP A 249 -14.63 4.81 24.29
C ASP A 249 -15.83 5.54 23.70
N ASN A 250 -15.71 6.68 23.01
CA ASN A 250 -16.83 7.27 22.24
C ASN A 250 -16.33 8.33 21.24
N ILE A 251 -16.03 7.94 20.00
CA ILE A 251 -15.80 8.89 18.90
C ILE A 251 -16.97 8.75 17.91
N PHE A 252 -18.05 9.47 18.19
CA PHE A 252 -18.98 9.88 17.15
C PHE A 252 -18.36 11.06 16.41
N LEU A 253 -17.92 10.81 15.18
CA LEU A 253 -17.39 11.82 14.26
C LEU A 253 -18.51 12.85 13.97
N ASN A 254 -18.32 14.10 14.40
CA ASN A 254 -19.12 15.20 13.89
C ASN A 254 -18.82 15.38 12.40
N THR A 255 -19.86 15.36 11.59
CA THR A 255 -19.80 15.38 10.11
C THR A 255 -19.31 16.70 9.51
N GLU A 256 -19.08 17.74 10.31
CA GLU A 256 -18.55 19.03 9.82
C GLU A 256 -17.03 19.01 9.54
N ASP A 257 -16.27 18.02 10.05
CA ASP A 257 -14.82 17.86 9.79
C ASP A 257 -14.51 17.16 8.45
N LEU A 258 -15.52 16.75 7.69
CA LEU A 258 -15.37 15.99 6.44
C LEU A 258 -14.78 16.80 5.27
N ASN A 259 -14.68 18.14 5.39
CA ASN A 259 -14.08 18.98 4.34
C ASN A 259 -12.55 19.11 4.44
N VAL A 260 -11.95 18.78 5.59
CA VAL A 260 -10.48 18.69 5.80
C VAL A 260 -9.90 17.44 5.11
N ASN A 261 -10.77 16.50 4.82
CA ASN A 261 -10.45 15.14 4.41
C ASN A 261 -10.01 15.01 2.93
N ASN A 262 -9.92 16.10 2.17
CA ASN A 262 -9.51 16.09 0.76
C ASN A 262 -8.03 16.43 0.54
N LYS A 263 -7.28 16.79 1.60
CA LYS A 263 -5.84 17.13 1.50
C LYS A 263 -4.92 15.93 1.72
N ASP A 264 -5.36 14.89 2.41
CA ASP A 264 -4.54 13.72 2.70
C ASP A 264 -4.31 12.87 1.44
N PRO A 265 -3.08 12.81 0.90
CA PRO A 265 -2.80 12.08 -0.33
C PRO A 265 -2.76 10.56 -0.13
N VAL A 266 -2.62 10.07 1.10
CA VAL A 266 -2.53 8.65 1.45
C VAL A 266 -3.92 8.02 1.57
N LEU A 267 -4.87 8.81 2.08
CA LEU A 267 -6.21 8.36 2.45
C LEU A 267 -6.99 7.66 1.31
N PRO A 268 -6.95 8.07 0.03
CA PRO A 268 -7.65 7.34 -1.03
C PRO A 268 -7.21 5.88 -1.19
N ILE A 269 -5.92 5.56 -0.95
CA ILE A 269 -5.45 4.17 -1.00
C ILE A 269 -5.90 3.43 0.26
N ILE A 270 -5.89 4.09 1.42
CA ILE A 270 -6.38 3.51 2.68
C ILE A 270 -7.88 3.20 2.61
N ASP A 271 -8.68 4.05 1.97
CA ASP A 271 -10.10 3.79 1.72
C ASP A 271 -10.28 2.51 0.88
N ILE A 272 -9.45 2.31 -0.16
CA ILE A 272 -9.45 1.10 -0.98
C ILE A 272 -9.08 -0.12 -0.12
N VAL A 273 -7.99 -0.03 0.65
CA VAL A 273 -7.50 -1.13 1.50
C VAL A 273 -8.54 -1.53 2.54
N ASN A 274 -9.09 -0.57 3.28
CA ASN A 274 -10.07 -0.82 4.34
C ASN A 274 -11.41 -1.30 3.77
N SER A 275 -11.87 -0.73 2.65
CA SER A 275 -13.09 -1.21 1.98
C SER A 275 -12.94 -2.65 1.49
N SER A 276 -11.75 -3.00 0.98
CA SER A 276 -11.43 -4.36 0.53
C SER A 276 -11.33 -5.33 1.71
N LEU A 277 -10.71 -4.92 2.83
CA LEU A 277 -10.67 -5.70 4.08
C LEU A 277 -12.09 -5.97 4.60
N MET A 278 -12.97 -4.97 4.58
CA MET A 278 -14.37 -5.11 5.00
C MET A 278 -15.15 -6.07 4.11
N LYS A 279 -14.77 -6.20 2.83
CA LYS A 279 -15.38 -7.11 1.84
C LYS A 279 -14.68 -8.46 1.75
N HIS A 280 -13.67 -8.72 2.58
CA HIS A 280 -12.82 -9.91 2.53
C HIS A 280 -12.06 -10.09 1.20
N ASP A 281 -11.80 -9.01 0.48
CA ASP A 281 -10.90 -8.98 -0.68
C ASP A 281 -9.47 -8.69 -0.20
N TYR A 282 -8.88 -9.70 0.46
CA TYR A 282 -7.58 -9.58 1.11
C TYR A 282 -6.43 -9.38 0.13
N ASP A 283 -6.55 -9.88 -1.11
CA ASP A 283 -5.52 -9.67 -2.13
C ASP A 283 -5.42 -8.19 -2.51
N THR A 284 -6.56 -7.51 -2.73
CA THR A 284 -6.58 -6.07 -3.00
C THR A 284 -6.06 -5.26 -1.80
N SER A 285 -6.43 -5.64 -0.57
CA SER A 285 -5.91 -5.00 0.66
C SER A 285 -4.40 -5.14 0.78
N ARG A 286 -3.88 -6.35 0.54
CA ARG A 286 -2.44 -6.65 0.58
C ARG A 286 -1.68 -5.85 -0.47
N ASP A 287 -2.18 -5.82 -1.69
CA ASP A 287 -1.61 -5.03 -2.79
C ASP A 287 -1.54 -3.53 -2.43
N GLY A 288 -2.59 -2.98 -1.82
CA GLY A 288 -2.60 -1.58 -1.39
C GLY A 288 -1.61 -1.27 -0.28
N LEU A 289 -1.47 -2.17 0.72
CA LEU A 289 -0.46 -2.05 1.77
C LEU A 289 0.97 -2.13 1.21
N LEU A 290 1.22 -3.00 0.23
CA LEU A 290 2.53 -3.10 -0.43
C LEU A 290 2.87 -1.83 -1.21
N VAL A 291 1.90 -1.24 -1.92
CA VAL A 291 2.08 0.06 -2.60
C VAL A 291 2.43 1.16 -1.60
N LEU A 292 1.68 1.27 -0.50
CA LEU A 292 1.93 2.27 0.54
C LEU A 292 3.27 2.05 1.25
N ARG A 293 3.64 0.80 1.52
CA ARG A 293 4.94 0.44 2.10
C ARG A 293 6.07 0.92 1.20
N LYS A 294 6.03 0.59 -0.09
CA LYS A 294 7.08 1.03 -1.03
C LYS A 294 7.26 2.55 -1.02
N ILE A 295 6.16 3.30 -1.14
CA ILE A 295 6.20 4.77 -1.23
C ILE A 295 6.71 5.40 0.07
N SER A 296 6.18 4.97 1.21
CA SER A 296 6.59 5.50 2.51
C SER A 296 8.06 5.24 2.78
N PHE A 297 8.60 4.10 2.33
CA PHE A 297 10.03 3.80 2.42
C PHE A 297 10.87 4.69 1.52
N ASP A 298 10.48 4.83 0.25
CA ASP A 298 11.18 5.69 -0.70
C ASP A 298 11.25 7.15 -0.18
N ILE A 299 10.19 7.61 0.50
CA ILE A 299 10.17 8.93 1.13
C ILE A 299 11.03 8.94 2.40
N LEU A 300 10.74 8.10 3.40
CA LEU A 300 11.37 8.17 4.72
C LEU A 300 12.86 7.83 4.70
N LYS A 301 13.32 6.97 3.78
CA LYS A 301 14.75 6.62 3.60
C LYS A 301 15.56 7.73 2.93
N ASN A 302 14.93 8.75 2.36
CA ASN A 302 15.65 9.88 1.78
C ASN A 302 16.37 10.68 2.90
N ASN A 303 17.69 10.86 2.78
CA ASN A 303 18.50 11.55 3.79
C ASN A 303 18.35 13.08 3.75
N ASP A 304 17.72 13.63 2.71
CA ASP A 304 17.49 15.07 2.54
C ASP A 304 16.22 15.58 3.27
N ILE A 305 15.65 14.79 4.17
CA ILE A 305 14.45 15.15 4.93
C ILE A 305 14.88 15.72 6.29
N LYS A 306 14.37 16.91 6.63
CA LYS A 306 14.58 17.51 7.95
C LYS A 306 13.82 16.73 9.01
N ASP A 307 14.31 16.72 10.24
CA ASP A 307 13.70 15.96 11.35
C ASP A 307 12.21 16.29 11.55
N GLU A 308 11.83 17.57 11.57
CA GLU A 308 10.42 17.98 11.69
C GLU A 308 9.54 17.50 10.52
N GLU A 309 10.11 17.39 9.32
CA GLU A 309 9.41 16.86 8.14
C GLU A 309 9.27 15.35 8.23
N LEU A 310 10.32 14.67 8.71
CA LEU A 310 10.37 13.22 8.92
C LEU A 310 9.27 12.79 9.89
N GLU A 311 9.17 13.47 11.04
CA GLU A 311 8.16 13.22 12.06
C GLU A 311 6.74 13.36 11.48
N LYS A 312 6.47 14.45 10.76
CA LYS A 312 5.15 14.70 10.13
C LYS A 312 4.78 13.59 9.14
N ILE A 313 5.71 13.23 8.26
CA ILE A 313 5.49 12.18 7.26
C ILE A 313 5.25 10.83 7.95
N PHE A 314 6.09 10.49 8.94
CA PHE A 314 5.97 9.24 9.69
C PHE A 314 4.62 9.15 10.40
N ASN A 315 4.22 10.19 11.12
CA ASN A 315 2.97 10.23 11.86
C ASN A 315 1.75 10.07 10.95
N LEU A 316 1.77 10.67 9.75
CA LEU A 316 0.71 10.49 8.76
C LEU A 316 0.55 9.02 8.35
N PHE A 317 1.65 8.37 7.93
CA PHE A 317 1.59 6.97 7.54
C PHE A 317 1.28 6.06 8.73
N SER A 318 1.95 6.28 9.86
CA SER A 318 1.81 5.52 11.11
C SER A 318 0.35 5.45 11.57
N LYS A 319 -0.36 6.58 11.53
CA LYS A 319 -1.80 6.64 11.85
C LYS A 319 -2.62 5.71 10.96
N HIS A 320 -2.40 5.77 9.64
CA HIS A 320 -3.15 4.98 8.67
C HIS A 320 -2.82 3.49 8.74
N PHE A 321 -1.53 3.14 8.85
CA PHE A 321 -1.07 1.77 9.01
C PHE A 321 -1.60 1.15 10.30
N LEU A 322 -1.54 1.87 11.42
CA LEU A 322 -2.11 1.40 12.68
C LEU A 322 -3.62 1.14 12.57
N SER A 323 -4.38 2.11 12.05
CA SER A 323 -5.84 1.95 11.88
C SER A 323 -6.18 0.73 11.03
N THR A 324 -5.45 0.55 9.93
CA THR A 324 -5.60 -0.60 9.04
C THR A 324 -5.20 -1.91 9.73
N GLY A 325 -4.12 -1.92 10.52
CA GLY A 325 -3.67 -3.06 11.30
C GLY A 325 -4.72 -3.51 12.32
N LYS A 326 -5.31 -2.55 13.07
CA LYS A 326 -6.41 -2.85 14.00
C LYS A 326 -7.60 -3.47 13.28
N LEU A 327 -8.01 -2.90 12.15
CA LEU A 327 -9.09 -3.43 11.34
C LEU A 327 -8.79 -4.84 10.83
N ALA A 328 -7.56 -5.09 10.36
CA ALA A 328 -7.14 -6.40 9.88
C ALA A 328 -7.18 -7.48 10.98
N ILE A 329 -6.80 -7.16 12.22
CA ILE A 329 -6.97 -8.08 13.37
C ILE A 329 -8.46 -8.42 13.55
N HIS A 330 -9.34 -7.41 13.58
CA HIS A 330 -10.78 -7.61 13.71
C HIS A 330 -11.40 -8.43 12.57
N LYS A 331 -10.77 -8.43 11.39
CA LYS A 331 -11.18 -9.23 10.23
C LYS A 331 -10.46 -10.58 10.13
N SER A 332 -9.59 -10.87 11.10
CA SER A 332 -8.76 -12.09 11.13
C SER A 332 -7.92 -12.28 9.87
N ASP A 333 -7.44 -11.17 9.27
CA ASP A 333 -6.50 -11.20 8.14
C ASP A 333 -5.07 -11.04 8.63
N ASP A 334 -4.48 -12.16 9.04
CA ASP A 334 -3.11 -12.23 9.55
C ASP A 334 -2.07 -11.67 8.57
N GLU A 335 -2.26 -11.84 7.25
CA GLU A 335 -1.26 -11.42 6.26
C GLU A 335 -1.20 -9.89 6.16
N CYS A 336 -2.35 -9.21 6.20
CA CYS A 336 -2.37 -7.75 6.29
C CYS A 336 -1.78 -7.24 7.62
N VAL A 337 -2.04 -7.92 8.74
CA VAL A 337 -1.44 -7.56 10.04
C VAL A 337 0.09 -7.71 10.00
N ILE A 338 0.61 -8.81 9.45
CA ILE A 338 2.04 -9.05 9.25
C ILE A 338 2.66 -7.94 8.38
N LEU A 339 2.00 -7.51 7.30
CA LEU A 339 2.50 -6.41 6.48
C LEU A 339 2.60 -5.08 7.23
N VAL A 340 1.62 -4.78 8.08
CA VAL A 340 1.62 -3.58 8.93
C VAL A 340 2.74 -3.66 9.97
N LEU A 341 2.89 -4.79 10.65
CA LEU A 341 3.96 -5.01 11.64
C LEU A 341 5.35 -4.90 11.02
N ASN A 342 5.56 -5.54 9.87
CA ASN A 342 6.81 -5.44 9.12
C ASN A 342 7.12 -4.00 8.69
N TRP A 343 6.09 -3.23 8.29
CA TRP A 343 6.27 -1.83 7.95
C TRP A 343 6.79 -1.02 9.14
N PHE A 344 6.17 -1.15 10.33
CA PHE A 344 6.63 -0.46 11.53
C PHE A 344 8.04 -0.89 11.94
N TYR A 345 8.32 -2.20 11.92
CA TYR A 345 9.65 -2.73 12.26
C TYR A 345 10.74 -2.13 11.38
N GLU A 346 10.57 -2.20 10.06
CA GLU A 346 11.58 -1.73 9.11
C GLU A 346 11.75 -0.19 9.12
N ILE A 347 10.67 0.59 9.30
CA ILE A 347 10.78 2.05 9.48
C ILE A 347 11.50 2.39 10.78
N MET A 348 11.24 1.64 11.86
CA MET A 348 11.94 1.82 13.11
C MET A 348 13.44 1.51 12.97
N MET A 349 13.83 0.50 12.19
CA MET A 349 15.25 0.24 11.90
C MET A 349 15.92 1.43 11.19
N ILE A 350 15.22 2.09 10.25
CA ILE A 350 15.69 3.32 9.61
C ILE A 350 15.89 4.45 10.64
N PHE A 351 14.99 4.58 11.62
CA PHE A 351 15.12 5.59 12.70
C PHE A 351 16.28 5.28 13.64
N ILE A 352 16.48 4.01 13.98
CA ILE A 352 17.63 3.56 14.76
C ILE A 352 18.94 3.91 14.06
N GLU A 353 19.07 3.57 12.77
CA GLU A 353 20.26 3.91 11.96
C GLU A 353 20.53 5.42 11.92
N ARG A 354 19.48 6.24 12.02
CA ARG A 354 19.54 7.71 12.04
C ARG A 354 19.62 8.32 13.43
N GLN A 355 19.70 7.50 14.49
CA GLN A 355 19.71 7.94 15.88
C GLN A 355 18.50 8.83 16.24
N LYS A 356 17.31 8.42 15.78
CA LYS A 356 16.02 9.09 15.99
C LYS A 356 15.19 8.35 17.03
N ASP A 357 15.60 8.48 18.29
CA ASP A 357 15.04 7.73 19.43
C ASP A 357 13.54 7.94 19.63
N SER A 358 13.06 9.17 19.44
CA SER A 358 11.65 9.53 19.64
C SER A 358 10.76 8.82 18.63
N GLU A 359 11.11 8.90 17.34
CA GLU A 359 10.38 8.29 16.24
C GLU A 359 10.49 6.77 16.26
N ALA A 360 11.66 6.23 16.63
CA ALA A 360 11.85 4.80 16.85
C ALA A 360 10.93 4.30 17.99
N SER A 361 10.90 5.01 19.13
CA SER A 361 10.03 4.68 20.26
C SER A 361 8.55 4.76 19.89
N LEU A 362 8.16 5.73 19.06
CA LEU A 362 6.78 5.86 18.59
C LEU A 362 6.40 4.69 17.66
N ALA A 363 7.25 4.31 16.70
CA ALA A 363 7.03 3.15 15.84
C ALA A 363 6.92 1.85 16.66
N LEU A 364 7.79 1.70 17.65
CA LEU A 364 7.78 0.60 18.59
C LEU A 364 6.47 0.53 19.39
N GLY A 365 6.00 1.67 19.88
CA GLY A 365 4.72 1.78 20.57
C GLY A 365 3.55 1.31 19.69
N ARG A 366 3.60 1.53 18.38
CA ARG A 366 2.57 1.04 17.44
C ARG A 366 2.60 -0.48 17.26
N ILE A 367 3.78 -1.09 17.23
CA ILE A 367 3.93 -2.56 17.26
C ILE A 367 3.30 -3.11 18.55
N GLY A 368 3.59 -2.46 19.68
CA GLY A 368 3.03 -2.81 20.99
C GLY A 368 1.51 -2.76 20.98
N GLU A 369 0.94 -1.66 20.50
CA GLU A 369 -0.50 -1.46 20.39
C GLU A 369 -1.19 -2.55 19.53
N ILE A 370 -0.63 -2.90 18.38
CA ILE A 370 -1.13 -3.99 17.53
C ILE A 370 -1.01 -5.34 18.26
N GLY A 371 0.11 -5.58 18.95
CA GLY A 371 0.33 -6.81 19.73
C GLY A 371 -0.66 -6.97 20.88
N LYS A 372 -0.99 -5.88 21.59
CA LYS A 372 -2.02 -5.86 22.65
C LYS A 372 -3.39 -6.22 22.09
N ILE A 373 -3.80 -5.57 21.01
CA ILE A 373 -5.11 -5.81 20.37
C ILE A 373 -5.19 -7.25 19.83
N ALA A 374 -4.09 -7.78 19.28
CA ALA A 374 -4.02 -9.18 18.87
C ALA A 374 -4.22 -10.13 20.06
N ALA A 375 -3.60 -9.82 21.21
CA ALA A 375 -3.76 -10.61 22.42
C ALA A 375 -5.20 -10.54 22.98
N GLU A 376 -5.81 -9.35 23.01
CA GLU A 376 -7.22 -9.18 23.41
C GLU A 376 -8.17 -10.03 22.54
N GLN A 377 -7.89 -10.13 21.25
CA GLN A 377 -8.65 -10.95 20.29
C GLN A 377 -8.23 -12.42 20.27
N ARG A 378 -7.33 -12.85 21.17
CA ARG A 378 -6.77 -14.20 21.25
C ARG A 378 -6.10 -14.67 19.96
N ASN A 379 -5.61 -13.74 19.13
CA ASN A 379 -4.84 -14.05 17.94
C ASN A 379 -3.37 -14.31 18.31
N MET A 380 -3.11 -15.52 18.83
CA MET A 380 -1.79 -15.95 19.29
C MET A 380 -0.70 -15.74 18.23
N ARG A 381 -0.99 -16.05 16.95
CA ARG A 381 0.00 -15.92 15.88
C ARG A 381 0.47 -14.47 15.75
N MET A 382 -0.46 -13.51 15.73
CA MET A 382 -0.11 -12.09 15.59
C MET A 382 0.57 -11.54 16.84
N THR A 383 0.16 -11.98 18.04
CA THR A 383 0.85 -11.64 19.29
C THR A 383 2.33 -12.09 19.25
N VAL A 384 2.60 -13.33 18.84
CA VAL A 384 3.96 -13.87 18.71
C VAL A 384 4.78 -13.13 17.64
N VAL A 385 4.18 -12.77 16.51
CA VAL A 385 4.88 -11.98 15.47
C VAL A 385 5.32 -10.62 16.02
N SER A 386 4.46 -9.91 16.77
CA SER A 386 4.85 -8.65 17.42
C SER A 386 6.00 -8.86 18.41
N ILE A 387 5.99 -9.93 19.20
CA ILE A 387 7.05 -10.27 20.15
C ILE A 387 8.38 -10.57 19.45
N ARG A 388 8.35 -11.28 18.32
CA ARG A 388 9.56 -11.55 17.54
C ARG A 388 10.18 -10.28 16.96
N HIS A 389 9.35 -9.31 16.57
CA HIS A 389 9.87 -7.99 16.22
C HIS A 389 10.55 -7.35 17.42
N PHE A 390 9.95 -7.37 18.62
CA PHE A 390 10.61 -6.85 19.83
C PHE A 390 11.98 -7.49 20.11
N GLN A 391 12.12 -8.80 19.95
CA GLN A 391 13.41 -9.48 20.09
C GLN A 391 14.45 -8.92 19.13
N ALA A 392 14.13 -8.87 17.83
CA ALA A 392 15.07 -8.35 16.82
C ALA A 392 15.49 -6.89 17.13
N ILE A 393 14.56 -6.10 17.67
CA ILE A 393 14.80 -4.70 18.05
C ILE A 393 15.72 -4.60 19.27
N ILE A 394 15.55 -5.46 20.27
CA ILE A 394 16.46 -5.52 21.43
C ILE A 394 17.87 -5.88 20.96
N ASP A 395 17.99 -6.89 20.09
CA ASP A 395 19.28 -7.37 19.61
C ASP A 395 20.06 -6.22 18.97
N THR A 396 19.44 -5.51 18.01
CA THR A 396 20.05 -4.33 17.37
C THR A 396 20.26 -3.18 18.34
N SER A 397 19.24 -2.79 19.12
CA SER A 397 19.31 -1.61 19.98
C SER A 397 20.34 -1.73 21.10
N SER A 398 20.70 -2.95 21.52
CA SER A 398 21.79 -3.11 22.49
C SER A 398 23.18 -3.11 21.86
N GLU A 399 23.33 -3.45 20.58
CA GLU A 399 24.63 -3.29 19.88
C GLU A 399 25.06 -1.81 19.81
N ILE A 400 24.08 -0.91 19.76
CA ILE A 400 24.27 0.55 19.70
C ILE A 400 23.95 1.27 21.02
N ASN A 401 23.73 0.53 22.11
CA ASN A 401 23.48 1.05 23.46
C ASN A 401 22.28 2.04 23.60
N MET A 402 21.20 1.83 22.86
CA MET A 402 19.97 2.63 22.95
C MET A 402 19.09 2.20 24.14
N LYS A 403 19.50 2.53 25.37
CA LYS A 403 18.79 2.14 26.61
C LYS A 403 17.33 2.60 26.66
N TYR A 404 17.02 3.79 26.11
CA TYR A 404 15.65 4.30 26.07
C TYR A 404 14.72 3.38 25.25
N LEU A 405 15.21 2.89 24.12
CA LEU A 405 14.43 2.00 23.27
C LEU A 405 14.20 0.64 23.94
N GLN A 406 15.23 0.06 24.55
CA GLN A 406 15.12 -1.19 25.32
C GLN A 406 14.07 -1.08 26.43
N ARG A 407 13.99 0.08 27.08
CA ARG A 407 12.98 0.38 28.10
C ARG A 407 11.57 0.37 27.53
N THR A 408 11.35 1.01 26.39
CA THR A 408 10.05 1.00 25.70
C THR A 408 9.67 -0.40 25.24
N VAL A 409 10.65 -1.22 24.83
CA VAL A 409 10.41 -2.63 24.48
C VAL A 409 9.94 -3.41 25.71
N ALA A 410 10.65 -3.30 26.84
CA ALA A 410 10.28 -3.96 28.08
C ALA A 410 8.85 -3.59 28.51
N HIS A 411 8.50 -2.31 28.49
CA HIS A 411 7.14 -1.85 28.79
C HIS A 411 6.10 -2.47 27.85
N SER A 412 6.37 -2.49 26.54
CA SER A 412 5.42 -3.02 25.55
C SER A 412 5.23 -4.54 25.69
N LEU A 413 6.31 -5.28 25.96
CA LEU A 413 6.28 -6.73 26.22
C LEU A 413 5.52 -7.06 27.51
N ASN A 414 5.74 -6.27 28.57
CA ASN A 414 5.03 -6.42 29.83
C ASN A 414 3.52 -6.26 29.64
N ASP A 415 3.11 -5.21 28.94
CA ASP A 415 1.69 -4.95 28.67
C ASP A 415 1.05 -6.08 27.83
N ILE A 416 1.76 -6.57 26.81
CA ILE A 416 1.28 -7.70 25.98
C ILE A 416 1.19 -8.97 26.83
N GLY A 417 2.17 -9.22 27.70
CA GLY A 417 2.18 -10.38 28.59
C GLY A 417 1.04 -10.35 29.59
N GLU A 418 0.77 -9.19 30.18
CA GLU A 418 -0.34 -8.99 31.11
C GLU A 418 -1.68 -9.28 30.42
N ILE A 419 -1.92 -8.67 29.26
CA ILE A 419 -3.13 -8.91 28.46
C ILE A 419 -3.22 -10.39 28.04
N SER A 420 -2.11 -10.98 27.59
CA SER A 420 -2.09 -12.41 27.19
C SER A 420 -2.48 -13.31 28.36
N ALA A 421 -2.02 -13.01 29.59
CA ALA A 421 -2.42 -13.70 30.82
C ALA A 421 -3.90 -13.48 31.13
N GLN A 422 -4.40 -12.25 31.04
CA GLN A 422 -5.82 -11.94 31.25
C GLN A 422 -6.72 -12.76 30.32
N TYR A 423 -6.33 -12.92 29.06
CA TYR A 423 -7.08 -13.65 28.02
C TYR A 423 -6.70 -15.13 27.85
N LYS A 424 -5.81 -15.66 28.70
CA LYS A 424 -5.35 -17.06 28.74
C LYS A 424 -4.71 -17.58 27.44
N ILE A 425 -3.86 -16.78 26.80
CA ILE A 425 -3.15 -17.18 25.58
C ILE A 425 -1.91 -18.00 25.94
N ARG A 426 -2.04 -19.32 25.86
CA ARG A 426 -0.96 -20.25 26.19
C ARG A 426 0.20 -20.17 25.20
N GLY A 427 1.42 -20.44 25.67
CA GLY A 427 2.61 -20.55 24.84
C GLY A 427 3.27 -19.22 24.44
N VAL A 428 2.67 -18.08 24.75
CA VAL A 428 3.21 -16.75 24.43
C VAL A 428 4.31 -16.33 25.41
N TYR A 429 4.28 -16.82 26.65
CA TYR A 429 5.20 -16.38 27.71
C TYR A 429 6.65 -16.77 27.44
N HIS A 430 6.89 -17.91 26.79
CA HIS A 430 8.23 -18.28 26.34
C HIS A 430 8.79 -17.22 25.38
N ASP A 431 7.99 -16.81 24.39
CA ASP A 431 8.38 -15.79 23.44
C ASP A 431 8.57 -14.41 24.10
N ILE A 432 7.84 -14.08 25.18
CA ILE A 432 7.99 -12.82 25.93
C ILE A 432 9.23 -12.83 26.83
N LEU A 433 9.48 -13.92 27.56
CA LEU A 433 10.58 -13.98 28.52
C LEU A 433 11.94 -13.98 27.83
N GLN A 434 12.04 -14.54 26.62
CA GLN A 434 13.28 -14.50 25.85
C GLN A 434 13.84 -13.07 25.67
N PRO A 435 13.12 -12.11 25.07
CA PRO A 435 13.60 -10.73 24.90
C PRO A 435 13.84 -10.02 26.22
N LEU A 436 12.97 -10.22 27.22
CA LEU A 436 13.15 -9.62 28.55
C LEU A 436 14.43 -10.14 29.24
N SER A 437 14.74 -11.43 29.06
CA SER A 437 15.98 -12.03 29.55
C SER A 437 17.22 -11.44 28.88
N THR A 438 17.16 -11.16 27.58
CA THR A 438 18.26 -10.51 26.85
C THR A 438 18.54 -9.11 27.39
N ILE A 439 17.48 -8.33 27.68
CA ILE A 439 17.61 -7.01 28.31
C ILE A 439 18.30 -7.12 29.67
N ILE A 440 17.78 -8.00 30.53
CA ILE A 440 18.32 -8.24 31.88
C ILE A 440 19.79 -8.63 31.82
N TYR A 441 20.13 -9.68 31.06
CA TYR A 441 21.49 -10.20 30.96
C TYR A 441 22.48 -9.16 30.44
N ARG A 442 22.10 -8.39 29.42
CA ARG A 442 22.98 -7.34 28.86
C ARG A 442 23.22 -6.19 29.83
N ASP A 443 22.22 -5.76 30.61
CA ASP A 443 22.42 -4.71 31.62
C ASP A 443 23.24 -5.23 32.81
N PHE A 444 23.03 -6.48 33.23
CA PHE A 444 23.83 -7.14 34.28
C PHE A 444 25.30 -7.33 33.88
N VAL A 445 25.56 -7.93 32.72
CA VAL A 445 26.93 -8.27 32.27
C VAL A 445 27.67 -7.07 31.69
N GLY A 446 26.97 -6.17 30.99
CA GLY A 446 27.57 -4.98 30.40
C GLY A 446 28.15 -4.01 31.43
N THR A 447 27.66 -4.05 32.66
CA THR A 447 28.16 -3.22 33.77
C THR A 447 29.45 -3.77 34.39
N TYR A 448 29.72 -5.08 34.26
CA TYR A 448 30.84 -5.77 34.92
C TYR A 448 31.98 -6.19 34.00
N MET A 449 31.82 -6.09 32.67
CA MET A 449 32.93 -6.36 31.73
C MET A 449 33.93 -5.20 31.61
N GLU A 450 33.77 -4.12 32.39
CA GLU A 450 34.77 -3.03 32.51
C GLU A 450 35.61 -3.09 33.81
N GLU A 451 35.27 -3.92 34.79
CA GLU A 451 36.05 -4.05 36.04
C GLU A 451 36.33 -5.52 36.39
N GLU A 452 37.61 -5.80 36.66
CA GLU A 452 38.28 -7.07 37.00
C GLU A 452 37.43 -8.18 37.66
N TYR A 453 37.57 -9.40 37.15
CA TYR A 453 37.08 -10.64 37.77
C TYR A 453 38.10 -11.16 38.80
N GLU A 454 37.73 -11.18 40.09
CA GLU A 454 38.26 -12.11 41.09
C GLU A 454 37.16 -13.09 41.53
N GLU A 455 37.58 -14.34 41.72
CA GLU A 455 36.76 -15.55 41.88
C GLU A 455 36.48 -15.80 43.38
N TYR A 456 35.21 -15.83 43.81
CA TYR A 456 34.84 -16.33 45.15
C TYR A 456 33.57 -17.18 45.14
N SER A 457 33.56 -18.16 46.06
CA SER A 457 32.66 -19.29 46.18
C SER A 457 31.37 -19.01 46.97
N GLU A 458 30.30 -19.69 46.56
CA GLU A 458 28.93 -19.66 47.12
C GLU A 458 28.79 -20.50 48.41
N GLU A 459 28.18 -19.94 49.47
CA GLU A 459 27.50 -20.71 50.52
C GLU A 459 26.34 -19.92 51.18
N GLU A 460 25.17 -20.56 51.17
CA GLU A 460 23.96 -20.46 52.01
C GLU A 460 23.15 -19.15 52.19
N PHE A 461 21.82 -19.24 51.95
CA PHE A 461 20.78 -18.62 52.79
C PHE A 461 19.39 -19.26 52.55
N GLU A 462 18.78 -19.80 53.61
CA GLU A 462 17.33 -20.06 53.77
C GLU A 462 16.91 -19.43 55.10
N GLU A 463 15.79 -18.68 55.15
CA GLU A 463 14.67 -18.76 56.13
C GLU A 463 13.71 -17.53 56.05
N TYR A 464 12.41 -17.75 56.41
CA TYR A 464 11.36 -16.80 56.89
C TYR A 464 10.51 -15.97 55.87
N VAL A 465 9.21 -15.58 56.02
CA VAL A 465 8.13 -15.60 57.07
C VAL A 465 6.70 -15.60 56.39
N GLU A 466 5.68 -15.98 57.18
CA GLU A 466 4.21 -15.94 57.02
C GLU A 466 3.50 -14.58 56.69
N GLU A 467 2.18 -14.68 56.51
CA GLU A 467 1.10 -13.66 56.46
C GLU A 467 0.60 -13.13 55.09
N ASP A 468 -0.73 -12.97 55.06
CA ASP A 468 -1.66 -13.10 53.92
C ASP A 468 -2.50 -11.81 53.72
N LYS A 469 -1.89 -10.65 54.00
CA LYS A 469 -2.46 -9.30 53.77
C LYS A 469 -1.56 -8.39 52.92
N LEU A 470 -0.47 -8.93 52.40
CA LEU A 470 0.66 -8.18 51.82
C LEU A 470 0.54 -7.83 50.34
N LEU A 471 -0.35 -8.47 49.55
CA LEU A 471 -0.35 -8.28 48.10
C LEU A 471 -0.68 -6.84 47.68
N ASP A 472 -1.77 -6.24 48.19
CA ASP A 472 -2.19 -4.89 47.83
C ASP A 472 -1.20 -3.80 48.30
N GLU A 473 -0.40 -4.10 49.33
CA GLU A 473 0.61 -3.19 49.87
C GLU A 473 1.96 -3.36 49.12
N TYR A 474 2.34 -4.59 48.78
CA TYR A 474 3.49 -4.93 47.94
C TYR A 474 3.40 -4.29 46.55
N PHE A 475 2.24 -4.34 45.88
CA PHE A 475 2.09 -3.71 44.57
C PHE A 475 2.12 -2.18 44.63
N LYS A 476 1.73 -1.57 45.77
CA LYS A 476 1.89 -0.13 46.03
C LYS A 476 3.34 0.28 46.29
N GLU A 477 4.15 -0.60 46.88
CA GLU A 477 5.59 -0.38 47.08
C GLU A 477 6.40 -0.62 45.79
N LEU A 478 5.98 -1.58 44.95
CA LEU A 478 6.56 -1.79 43.62
C LEU A 478 6.58 -0.49 42.82
N ASP A 479 5.52 0.31 42.84
CA ASP A 479 5.46 1.57 42.10
C ASP A 479 6.48 2.64 42.56
N LYS A 480 7.13 2.47 43.71
CA LYS A 480 8.11 3.40 44.28
C LYS A 480 9.58 3.07 43.96
N MET A 481 9.86 1.90 43.39
CA MET A 481 11.24 1.44 43.14
C MET A 481 11.98 2.22 42.03
N PRO A 482 13.33 2.22 42.02
CA PRO A 482 14.16 2.91 41.04
C PRO A 482 13.77 2.54 39.61
N ASN A 483 13.72 3.56 38.76
CA ASN A 483 13.31 3.43 37.37
C ASN A 483 14.54 3.02 36.52
N ASP A 484 15.21 1.92 36.89
CA ASP A 484 16.22 1.31 36.04
C ASP A 484 15.59 0.19 35.18
N LEU A 485 16.31 -0.23 34.14
CA LEU A 485 15.76 -1.12 33.12
C LEU A 485 15.50 -2.53 33.65
N VAL A 486 16.36 -3.02 34.54
CA VAL A 486 16.23 -4.33 35.20
C VAL A 486 15.00 -4.37 36.09
N MET A 487 14.82 -3.36 36.95
CA MET A 487 13.66 -3.30 37.86
C MET A 487 12.34 -3.13 37.11
N LEU A 488 12.32 -2.36 36.02
CA LEU A 488 11.14 -2.26 35.15
C LEU A 488 10.77 -3.63 34.53
N THR A 489 11.78 -4.37 34.08
CA THR A 489 11.58 -5.68 33.47
C THR A 489 11.10 -6.70 34.50
N LEU A 490 11.74 -6.76 35.66
CA LEU A 490 11.35 -7.64 36.77
C LEU A 490 9.93 -7.35 37.26
N ARG A 491 9.57 -6.07 37.44
CA ARG A 491 8.21 -5.64 37.81
C ARG A 491 7.18 -6.17 36.83
N GLY A 492 7.46 -6.06 35.53
CA GLY A 492 6.60 -6.58 34.49
C GLY A 492 6.39 -8.08 34.56
N ILE A 493 7.49 -8.83 34.70
CA ILE A 493 7.45 -10.29 34.81
C ILE A 493 6.65 -10.74 36.05
N CYS A 494 6.85 -10.06 37.19
CA CYS A 494 6.08 -10.33 38.40
C CYS A 494 4.57 -10.06 38.19
N ARG A 495 4.21 -8.95 37.51
CA ARG A 495 2.80 -8.66 37.15
C ARG A 495 2.21 -9.73 36.24
N ILE A 496 2.94 -10.20 35.23
CA ILE A 496 2.48 -11.30 34.36
C ILE A 496 2.26 -12.56 35.20
N GLY A 497 3.21 -12.90 36.09
CA GLY A 497 3.11 -14.05 36.98
C GLY A 497 1.89 -13.98 37.92
N GLN A 498 1.60 -12.80 38.48
CA GLN A 498 0.40 -12.58 39.29
C GLN A 498 -0.88 -12.85 38.47
N VAL A 499 -1.00 -12.28 37.27
CA VAL A 499 -2.20 -12.49 36.44
C VAL A 499 -2.33 -13.96 36.03
N LEU A 500 -1.24 -14.65 35.70
CA LEU A 500 -1.25 -16.08 35.41
C LEU A 500 -1.78 -16.91 36.58
N TYR A 501 -1.34 -16.58 37.80
CA TYR A 501 -1.82 -17.19 39.03
C TYR A 501 -3.33 -16.97 39.20
N GLU A 502 -3.79 -15.71 39.13
CA GLU A 502 -5.23 -15.36 39.24
C GLU A 502 -6.11 -16.08 38.20
N LYS A 503 -5.54 -16.42 37.04
CA LYS A 503 -6.23 -17.13 35.96
C LYS A 503 -6.08 -18.66 36.00
N ASN A 504 -5.41 -19.21 37.00
CA ASN A 504 -5.11 -20.64 37.18
C ASN A 504 -4.35 -21.25 35.99
N MET A 505 -3.30 -20.59 35.51
CA MET A 505 -2.44 -21.05 34.42
C MET A 505 -1.13 -21.61 34.96
N THR A 506 -1.20 -22.78 35.60
CA THR A 506 -0.08 -23.38 36.36
C THR A 506 1.17 -23.66 35.53
N ASP A 507 0.99 -24.14 34.30
CA ASP A 507 2.11 -24.53 33.42
C ASP A 507 2.93 -23.30 33.00
N ASP A 508 2.24 -22.21 32.63
CA ASP A 508 2.87 -20.95 32.25
C ASP A 508 3.46 -20.23 33.48
N LEU A 509 2.82 -20.37 34.66
CA LEU A 509 3.33 -19.81 35.92
C LEU A 509 4.64 -20.48 36.34
N GLU A 510 4.74 -21.82 36.24
CA GLU A 510 5.96 -22.56 36.56
C GLU A 510 7.15 -22.07 35.73
N TYR A 511 6.91 -21.71 34.47
CA TYR A 511 7.91 -21.15 33.59
C TYR A 511 8.41 -19.77 34.08
N ILE A 512 7.50 -18.88 34.48
CA ILE A 512 7.86 -17.57 35.07
C ILE A 512 8.61 -17.75 36.39
N THR A 513 8.14 -18.63 37.29
CA THR A 513 8.80 -18.92 38.56
C THR A 513 10.23 -19.42 38.35
N THR A 514 10.42 -20.31 37.37
CA THR A 514 11.74 -20.83 37.01
C THR A 514 12.65 -19.71 36.50
N PHE A 515 12.11 -18.83 35.66
CA PHE A 515 12.85 -17.68 35.15
C PHE A 515 13.29 -16.72 36.28
N ILE A 516 12.39 -16.40 37.22
CA ILE A 516 12.70 -15.53 38.36
C ILE A 516 13.77 -16.14 39.27
N LYS A 517 13.72 -17.46 39.52
CA LYS A 517 14.77 -18.17 40.28
C LYS A 517 16.15 -18.02 39.64
N VAL A 518 16.23 -18.10 38.31
CA VAL A 518 17.49 -17.88 37.59
C VAL A 518 18.01 -16.46 37.83
N ILE A 519 17.13 -15.45 37.83
CA ILE A 519 17.56 -14.07 38.09
C ILE A 519 18.03 -13.90 39.53
N ILE A 520 17.32 -14.44 40.52
CA ILE A 520 17.72 -14.38 41.94
C ILE A 520 19.11 -14.97 42.14
N ASN A 521 19.39 -16.13 41.53
CA ASN A 521 20.70 -16.78 41.67
C ASN A 521 21.84 -15.97 41.03
N GLN A 522 21.52 -15.06 40.10
CA GLN A 522 22.52 -14.23 39.42
C GLN A 522 22.64 -12.84 40.05
N ALA A 523 21.59 -12.28 40.64
CA ALA A 523 21.56 -10.92 41.17
C ALA A 523 22.69 -10.58 42.20
N PRO A 524 23.07 -11.46 43.14
CA PRO A 524 24.19 -11.23 44.06
C PRO A 524 25.52 -11.01 43.34
N LYS A 525 25.75 -11.75 42.23
CA LYS A 525 27.00 -11.68 41.44
C LYS A 525 27.23 -10.30 40.82
N TYR A 526 26.19 -9.49 40.75
CA TYR A 526 26.22 -8.18 40.12
C TYR A 526 25.81 -7.04 41.06
N GLY A 527 25.80 -7.28 42.39
CA GLY A 527 25.52 -6.25 43.38
C GLY A 527 24.11 -5.63 43.29
N ARG A 528 23.11 -6.37 42.80
CA ARG A 528 21.72 -5.88 42.67
C ARG A 528 20.81 -6.45 43.77
N GLU A 529 21.09 -6.09 45.03
CA GLU A 529 20.26 -6.51 46.18
C GLU A 529 18.78 -6.12 46.04
N ASP A 530 18.48 -4.97 45.42
CA ASP A 530 17.11 -4.52 45.16
C ASP A 530 16.32 -5.47 44.25
N ALA A 531 16.98 -6.03 43.23
CA ALA A 531 16.39 -7.00 42.31
C ALA A 531 16.15 -8.34 43.01
N LEU A 532 17.06 -8.73 43.89
CA LEU A 532 16.94 -9.93 44.71
C LEU A 532 15.77 -9.83 45.69
N ASN A 533 15.62 -8.70 46.37
CA ASN A 533 14.51 -8.45 47.27
C ASN A 533 13.17 -8.52 46.53
N LEU A 534 13.04 -7.82 45.39
CA LEU A 534 11.82 -7.83 44.59
C LEU A 534 11.42 -9.25 44.13
N ALA A 535 12.40 -9.99 43.62
CA ALA A 535 12.18 -11.33 43.08
C ALA A 535 11.91 -12.36 44.20
N SER A 536 12.58 -12.23 45.34
CA SER A 536 12.36 -13.06 46.54
C SER A 536 10.96 -12.83 47.11
N ASP A 537 10.50 -11.58 47.19
CA ASP A 537 9.16 -11.23 47.65
C ASP A 537 8.06 -11.80 46.75
N PHE A 538 8.28 -11.76 45.43
CA PHE A 538 7.36 -12.41 44.48
C PHE A 538 7.37 -13.94 44.67
N LEU A 539 8.54 -14.56 44.83
CA LEU A 539 8.64 -16.00 45.02
C LEU A 539 8.02 -16.47 46.33
N SER A 540 8.28 -15.78 47.45
CA SER A 540 7.71 -16.11 48.75
C SER A 540 6.19 -16.00 48.74
N SER A 541 5.65 -14.99 48.03
CA SER A 541 4.23 -14.88 47.74
C SER A 541 3.74 -16.06 46.89
N SER A 542 4.48 -16.43 45.84
CA SER A 542 4.11 -17.54 44.94
C SER A 542 4.24 -18.95 45.52
N ILE A 543 5.12 -19.14 46.49
CA ILE A 543 5.27 -20.41 47.21
C ILE A 543 4.11 -20.58 48.20
N LYS A 544 3.62 -19.49 48.81
CA LYS A 544 2.37 -19.50 49.59
C LYS A 544 1.13 -19.80 48.73
N TRP A 545 1.22 -19.60 47.41
CA TRP A 545 0.12 -19.85 46.46
C TRP A 545 -0.03 -21.32 46.03
N LYS A 546 1.01 -22.14 46.22
CA LYS A 546 1.06 -23.57 45.84
C LYS A 546 0.75 -24.44 47.04
#